data_AF-A0A3M2TFK9-F1
#
_entry.id   AF-A0A3M2TFK9-F1
#
_cell.length_a   1.000
_cell.length_b   1.000
_cell.length_c   1.000
_cell.angle_alpha   90.00
_cell.angle_beta   90.00
_cell.angle_gamma   90.00
#
_symmetry.space_group_name_H-M   'P 1'
#
loop_
_entity.id
_entity.type
_entity.pdbx_description
1 polymer ?
#
loop_
_entity_poly.entity_id
_entity_poly.type
_entity_poly.pdbx_seq_one_letter_code
_entity_poly.pdbx_strand_id
1 'polypeptide(L)'
;MDCIPVGLEYSFKPRELACLTDFIGGPAWVLGRTETQTEKRRLKVSLIVQDLQELWGPVWIVGGTADEGRVIRTERGYIIPLPREEQSDASLDEIECHWAKEIPDYITQNEPILLRSTSRILIGTESVGLTPNHACESQIHEIQQQIHHELQFSGTCNEYNTVEGHEVQLTGGQYVNLTLVKRYKRNPMRTMKSALIDACRNPDTDLWPLLKLRVGLEVSACTGNARRVTLWDALRLSQTRAIIPPERSPHCEHQIGDSKCIQSCWTRCGSTNCLDSLFNVAKRTDDAIRPILVNSLLTLEHTGIDPAGDLQACWPFLDGNWSHRIVSTQFNKWIKILTDTRDAATFAVVSQRCLVFGSDRTAHQRRQCPRSYMDGPDQKTCLSSRVLPLPVPQRGLDLRQLGLTASVPECNLGELPPDAMFQVGQRYLTVKRTYGGGYHKTIVAVARSSLVMGSWKGTLEFREQTNPEIKGGEPVEVVACSKNFEPYLQHIEEPD
;
A
#
# COMPACT_ATOMS: atom_id res chain seq x y z
N MET A 1 -1.35 -33.34 7.74
CA MET A 1 -2.60 -34.13 7.74
C MET A 1 -3.68 -33.20 7.23
N ASP A 2 -4.03 -33.33 5.95
CA ASP A 2 -4.52 -32.17 5.20
C ASP A 2 -6.01 -32.28 4.85
N CYS A 3 -6.60 -33.44 5.14
CA CYS A 3 -8.02 -33.77 4.98
C CYS A 3 -8.34 -35.01 5.85
N ILE A 4 -9.49 -35.00 6.53
CA ILE A 4 -10.04 -36.18 7.23
C ILE A 4 -11.45 -36.44 6.63
N PRO A 5 -11.66 -37.52 5.86
CA PRO A 5 -12.97 -37.84 5.30
C PRO A 5 -13.93 -38.33 6.39
N VAL A 6 -15.20 -37.90 6.31
CA VAL A 6 -16.25 -38.24 7.30
C VAL A 6 -17.38 -39.07 6.67
N GLY A 7 -17.42 -39.16 5.33
CA GLY A 7 -18.46 -39.88 4.57
C GLY A 7 -19.50 -38.92 3.99
N LEU A 8 -20.40 -39.44 3.13
CA LEU A 8 -21.46 -38.65 2.45
C LEU A 8 -20.93 -37.38 1.75
N GLU A 9 -19.76 -37.47 1.11
CA GLU A 9 -19.03 -36.34 0.50
C GLU A 9 -18.49 -35.29 1.50
N TYR A 10 -18.62 -35.46 2.81
CA TYR A 10 -18.06 -34.53 3.80
C TYR A 10 -16.61 -34.86 4.19
N SER A 11 -15.83 -33.81 4.40
CA SER A 11 -14.48 -33.87 4.97
C SER A 11 -14.22 -32.73 5.95
N PHE A 12 -13.43 -33.01 6.98
CA PHE A 12 -12.76 -31.98 7.78
C PHE A 12 -11.47 -31.57 7.06
N LYS A 13 -11.30 -30.26 6.80
CA LYS A 13 -10.05 -29.68 6.31
C LYS A 13 -9.64 -28.47 7.17
N PRO A 14 -8.33 -28.22 7.38
CA PRO A 14 -7.87 -26.96 7.94
C PRO A 14 -8.15 -25.81 6.96
N ARG A 15 -8.73 -24.71 7.44
CA ARG A 15 -9.08 -23.51 6.65
C ARG A 15 -8.76 -22.25 7.45
N GLU A 16 -8.27 -21.21 6.77
CA GLU A 16 -8.10 -19.89 7.38
C GLU A 16 -9.45 -19.19 7.58
N LEU A 17 -9.63 -18.57 8.74
CA LEU A 17 -10.79 -17.74 9.07
C LEU A 17 -10.44 -16.26 8.92
N ALA A 18 -11.22 -15.52 8.13
CA ALA A 18 -11.01 -14.09 7.92
C ALA A 18 -11.13 -13.33 9.26
N CYS A 19 -10.19 -12.39 9.50
CA CYS A 19 -10.00 -11.64 10.75
C CYS A 19 -9.73 -12.46 12.03
N LEU A 20 -9.90 -13.79 12.03
CA LEU A 20 -9.79 -14.63 13.23
C LEU A 20 -8.53 -15.51 13.30
N THR A 21 -7.73 -15.62 12.24
CA THR A 21 -6.47 -16.41 12.25
C THR A 21 -5.56 -16.07 13.44
N ASP A 22 -5.39 -14.78 13.76
CA ASP A 22 -4.54 -14.33 14.88
C ASP A 22 -5.19 -14.56 16.25
N PHE A 23 -6.52 -14.57 16.33
CA PHE A 23 -7.28 -14.85 17.55
C PHE A 23 -7.16 -16.33 17.96
N ILE A 24 -7.40 -17.22 17.00
CA ILE A 24 -7.36 -18.69 17.19
C ILE A 24 -5.93 -19.25 17.12
N GLY A 25 -4.98 -18.53 16.53
CA GLY A 25 -3.56 -18.90 16.45
C GLY A 25 -3.20 -19.85 15.30
N GLY A 26 -3.99 -19.89 14.22
CA GLY A 26 -3.76 -20.79 13.08
C GLY A 26 -5.01 -21.01 12.22
N PRO A 27 -5.02 -22.04 11.34
CA PRO A 27 -6.22 -22.46 10.62
C PRO A 27 -7.17 -23.26 11.51
N ALA A 28 -8.48 -23.09 11.31
CA ALA A 28 -9.52 -23.88 11.98
C ALA A 28 -9.86 -25.14 11.19
N TRP A 29 -10.22 -26.24 11.87
CA TRP A 29 -10.78 -27.42 11.22
C TRP A 29 -12.26 -27.18 10.87
N VAL A 30 -12.58 -27.24 9.57
CA VAL A 30 -13.93 -27.00 9.05
C VAL A 30 -14.46 -28.26 8.39
N LEU A 31 -15.64 -28.70 8.82
CA LEU A 31 -16.42 -29.75 8.17
C LEU A 31 -17.18 -29.15 6.98
N GLY A 32 -16.98 -29.68 5.77
CA GLY A 32 -17.69 -29.21 4.58
C GLY A 32 -17.81 -30.29 3.51
N ARG A 33 -18.67 -30.07 2.51
CA ARG A 33 -18.74 -30.94 1.33
C ARG A 33 -17.45 -30.82 0.51
N THR A 34 -17.02 -31.95 -0.03
CA THR A 34 -15.75 -32.10 -0.73
C THR A 34 -15.76 -31.37 -2.08
N GLU A 35 -16.92 -31.24 -2.71
CA GLU A 35 -17.09 -30.64 -4.04
C GLU A 35 -17.13 -29.10 -4.04
N THR A 36 -17.50 -28.45 -2.93
CA THR A 36 -17.76 -26.99 -2.88
C THR A 36 -16.49 -26.12 -2.78
N GLN A 37 -15.33 -26.64 -3.19
CA GLN A 37 -14.04 -26.10 -2.75
C GLN A 37 -13.44 -25.05 -3.70
N THR A 38 -13.85 -23.80 -3.49
CA THR A 38 -12.90 -22.68 -3.66
C THR A 38 -11.90 -22.72 -2.50
N GLU A 39 -10.82 -23.51 -2.64
CA GLU A 39 -9.82 -23.71 -1.58
C GLU A 39 -9.13 -22.41 -1.13
N LYS A 40 -9.10 -21.38 -1.99
CA LYS A 40 -8.33 -20.14 -1.79
C LYS A 40 -9.01 -19.05 -0.97
N ARG A 41 -10.32 -19.14 -0.68
CA ARG A 41 -11.03 -18.07 0.05
C ARG A 41 -11.00 -18.32 1.55
N ARG A 42 -10.59 -17.30 2.32
CA ARG A 42 -10.76 -17.25 3.78
C ARG A 42 -12.24 -17.29 4.12
N LEU A 43 -12.59 -18.07 5.15
CA LEU A 43 -13.98 -18.24 5.55
C LEU A 43 -14.36 -17.13 6.55
N LYS A 44 -15.51 -16.49 6.34
CA LYS A 44 -16.17 -15.71 7.39
C LYS A 44 -16.88 -16.66 8.36
N VAL A 45 -17.13 -16.23 9.58
CA VAL A 45 -17.93 -16.99 10.55
C VAL A 45 -19.21 -16.22 10.86
N SER A 46 -20.35 -16.83 10.53
CA SER A 46 -21.69 -16.38 10.93
C SER A 46 -22.11 -17.17 12.15
N LEU A 47 -22.52 -16.47 13.22
CA LEU A 47 -23.05 -17.08 14.44
C LEU A 47 -23.81 -16.05 15.28
N ILE A 48 -24.59 -16.51 16.27
CA ILE A 48 -25.22 -15.63 17.27
C ILE A 48 -24.18 -15.31 18.37
N VAL A 49 -24.28 -14.13 19.01
CA VAL A 49 -23.37 -13.76 20.11
C VAL A 49 -23.44 -14.72 21.31
N GLN A 50 -24.58 -15.37 21.52
CA GLN A 50 -24.68 -16.49 22.47
C GLN A 50 -23.84 -17.70 22.04
N ASP A 51 -23.93 -18.16 20.78
CA ASP A 51 -23.13 -19.28 20.27
C ASP A 51 -21.62 -18.99 20.41
N LEU A 52 -21.23 -17.72 20.22
CA LEU A 52 -19.84 -17.25 20.39
C LEU A 52 -19.32 -17.51 21.82
N GLN A 53 -20.17 -17.23 22.83
CA GLN A 53 -19.88 -17.45 24.24
C GLN A 53 -19.76 -18.94 24.58
N GLU A 54 -20.60 -19.77 23.96
CA GLU A 54 -20.59 -21.22 24.17
C GLU A 54 -19.39 -21.90 23.49
N LEU A 55 -18.96 -21.40 22.32
CA LEU A 55 -17.90 -22.01 21.50
C LEU A 55 -16.48 -21.56 21.84
N TRP A 56 -16.26 -20.26 22.11
CA TRP A 56 -14.91 -19.68 22.29
C TRP A 56 -14.65 -19.09 23.68
N GLY A 57 -15.51 -19.41 24.65
CA GLY A 57 -15.30 -19.08 26.06
C GLY A 57 -15.90 -17.73 26.47
N PRO A 58 -15.46 -17.15 27.60
CA PRO A 58 -16.12 -16.00 28.18
C PRO A 58 -15.98 -14.77 27.27
N VAL A 59 -17.12 -14.31 26.76
CA VAL A 59 -17.25 -13.05 26.05
C VAL A 59 -18.18 -12.12 26.81
N TRP A 60 -17.93 -10.82 26.71
CA TRP A 60 -18.71 -9.79 27.39
C TRP A 60 -19.13 -8.72 26.41
N ILE A 61 -20.43 -8.51 26.26
CA ILE A 61 -20.98 -7.34 25.58
C ILE A 61 -20.67 -6.11 26.46
N VAL A 62 -20.01 -5.09 25.90
CA VAL A 62 -19.55 -3.90 26.64
C VAL A 62 -19.83 -2.59 25.88
N GLY A 63 -19.94 -1.49 26.63
CA GLY A 63 -20.17 -0.14 26.08
C GLY A 63 -21.65 0.28 25.95
N GLY A 64 -22.58 -0.46 26.55
CA GLY A 64 -24.02 -0.15 26.57
C GLY A 64 -24.68 -0.45 27.92
N THR A 65 -25.83 -1.13 27.88
CA THR A 65 -26.63 -1.55 29.04
C THR A 65 -26.27 -2.99 29.48
N ALA A 66 -27.14 -3.65 30.27
CA ALA A 66 -26.93 -5.04 30.68
C ALA A 66 -27.12 -6.05 29.53
N ASP A 67 -28.02 -5.76 28.59
CA ASP A 67 -28.43 -6.68 27.52
C ASP A 67 -27.91 -6.25 26.12
N GLU A 68 -27.33 -5.05 26.03
CA GLU A 68 -26.86 -4.40 24.79
C GLU A 68 -25.50 -3.73 24.99
N GLY A 69 -24.64 -3.77 23.98
CA GLY A 69 -23.35 -3.08 24.00
C GLY A 69 -22.81 -2.85 22.61
N ARG A 70 -21.75 -2.06 22.51
CA ARG A 70 -21.23 -1.62 21.21
C ARG A 70 -20.14 -2.53 20.66
N VAL A 71 -19.48 -3.29 21.52
CA VAL A 71 -18.46 -4.30 21.15
C VAL A 71 -18.56 -5.52 22.06
N ILE A 72 -18.05 -6.65 21.57
CA ILE A 72 -17.92 -7.88 22.35
C ILE A 72 -16.45 -8.02 22.76
N ARG A 73 -16.14 -7.90 24.05
CA ARG A 73 -14.82 -8.21 24.61
C ARG A 73 -14.66 -9.73 24.70
N THR A 74 -13.50 -10.22 24.26
CA THR A 74 -13.02 -11.60 24.42
C THR A 74 -11.75 -11.59 25.28
N GLU A 75 -11.22 -12.77 25.66
CA GLU A 75 -9.95 -12.85 26.41
C GLU A 75 -8.72 -12.29 25.66
N ARG A 76 -8.79 -12.17 24.33
CA ARG A 76 -7.63 -11.81 23.47
C ARG A 76 -7.82 -10.53 22.66
N GLY A 77 -8.94 -9.83 22.81
CA GLY A 77 -9.27 -8.64 22.03
C GLY A 77 -10.78 -8.37 21.99
N TYR A 78 -11.25 -7.70 20.96
CA TYR A 78 -12.63 -7.25 20.79
C TYR A 78 -13.16 -7.66 19.41
N ILE A 79 -14.42 -8.08 19.36
CA ILE A 79 -15.19 -8.19 18.12
C ILE A 79 -16.06 -6.94 18.03
N ILE A 80 -15.92 -6.23 16.93
CA ILE A 80 -16.37 -4.84 16.77
C ILE A 80 -17.23 -4.79 15.49
N PRO A 81 -18.44 -4.21 15.54
CA PRO A 81 -19.27 -4.04 14.35
C PRO A 81 -18.63 -3.00 13.43
N LEU A 82 -18.76 -3.21 12.12
CA LEU A 82 -18.47 -2.18 11.13
C LEU A 82 -19.46 -1.00 11.28
N PRO A 83 -19.05 0.24 10.96
CA PRO A 83 -19.95 1.39 10.91
C PRO A 83 -21.23 1.09 10.11
N ARG A 84 -22.37 1.72 10.45
CA ARG A 84 -23.65 1.49 9.76
C ARG A 84 -23.57 1.74 8.24
N GLU A 85 -22.74 2.69 7.80
CA GLU A 85 -22.45 2.96 6.38
C GLU A 85 -21.68 1.84 5.65
N GLU A 86 -20.99 0.95 6.38
CA GLU A 86 -20.17 -0.13 5.84
C GLU A 86 -20.86 -1.51 5.90
N GLN A 87 -22.04 -1.60 6.52
CA GLN A 87 -22.82 -2.83 6.62
C GLN A 87 -23.40 -3.24 5.26
N SER A 88 -23.27 -4.52 4.89
CA SER A 88 -23.94 -5.09 3.71
C SER A 88 -25.45 -4.90 3.69
N ASP A 89 -26.04 -4.93 4.87
CA ASP A 89 -27.45 -5.12 5.11
C ASP A 89 -27.95 -4.00 6.01
N ALA A 90 -28.83 -3.15 5.45
CA ALA A 90 -29.41 -2.03 6.18
C ALA A 90 -30.37 -2.47 7.30
N SER A 91 -30.91 -3.69 7.23
CA SER A 91 -31.80 -4.25 8.25
C SER A 91 -31.07 -4.69 9.52
N LEU A 92 -29.76 -5.00 9.39
CA LEU A 92 -28.90 -5.53 10.45
C LEU A 92 -29.33 -6.92 10.98
N ASP A 93 -30.00 -7.73 10.14
CA ASP A 93 -30.35 -9.13 10.46
C ASP A 93 -29.09 -10.00 10.65
N GLU A 94 -27.99 -9.63 9.98
CA GLU A 94 -26.64 -10.14 10.20
C GLU A 94 -25.62 -8.98 10.23
N ILE A 95 -25.05 -8.72 11.42
CA ILE A 95 -24.16 -7.58 11.65
C ILE A 95 -22.72 -7.95 11.27
N GLU A 96 -22.16 -7.27 10.27
CA GLU A 96 -20.77 -7.48 9.88
C GLU A 96 -19.80 -6.92 10.93
N CYS A 97 -18.84 -7.76 11.32
CA CYS A 97 -17.87 -7.48 12.37
C CYS A 97 -16.43 -7.82 11.93
N HIS A 98 -15.47 -7.17 12.59
CA HIS A 98 -14.07 -7.58 12.57
C HIS A 98 -13.56 -7.81 13.99
N TRP A 99 -12.48 -8.58 14.11
CA TRP A 99 -11.73 -8.72 15.36
C TRP A 99 -10.55 -7.74 15.37
N ALA A 100 -10.32 -7.08 16.50
CA ALA A 100 -9.14 -6.27 16.76
C ALA A 100 -8.65 -6.45 18.21
N LYS A 101 -7.43 -6.00 18.51
CA LYS A 101 -6.87 -6.10 19.87
C LYS A 101 -7.36 -4.99 20.83
N GLU A 102 -7.84 -3.88 20.27
CA GLU A 102 -8.22 -2.65 20.98
C GLU A 102 -9.55 -2.10 20.43
N ILE A 103 -10.25 -1.26 21.19
CA ILE A 103 -11.55 -0.68 20.80
C ILE A 103 -11.32 0.59 19.95
N PRO A 104 -11.86 0.68 18.71
CA PRO A 104 -11.76 1.88 17.88
C PRO A 104 -12.59 3.07 18.39
N ASP A 105 -12.11 4.29 18.18
CA ASP A 105 -12.81 5.53 18.61
C ASP A 105 -14.21 5.69 18.02
N TYR A 106 -14.47 5.17 16.80
CA TYR A 106 -15.77 5.31 16.14
C TYR A 106 -16.90 4.64 16.92
N ILE A 107 -16.59 3.66 17.78
CA ILE A 107 -17.54 3.05 18.71
C ILE A 107 -18.13 4.07 19.70
N THR A 108 -17.48 5.22 19.91
CA THR A 108 -18.00 6.31 20.76
C THR A 108 -18.82 7.36 20.01
N GLN A 109 -18.88 7.32 18.67
CA GLN A 109 -19.58 8.31 17.84
C GLN A 109 -21.12 8.18 17.91
N ASN A 110 -21.82 9.15 17.33
CA ASN A 110 -23.28 9.16 17.25
C ASN A 110 -23.78 8.03 16.34
N GLU A 111 -24.85 7.34 16.77
CA GLU A 111 -25.46 6.16 16.12
C GLU A 111 -24.58 4.87 16.08
N PRO A 112 -24.11 4.37 17.25
CA PRO A 112 -23.45 3.08 17.32
C PRO A 112 -24.41 1.92 17.02
N ILE A 113 -23.92 0.87 16.34
CA ILE A 113 -24.64 -0.40 16.27
C ILE A 113 -24.57 -1.09 17.64
N LEU A 114 -25.73 -1.48 18.17
CA LEU A 114 -25.85 -2.19 19.43
C LEU A 114 -25.97 -3.69 19.19
N LEU A 115 -25.04 -4.45 19.77
CA LEU A 115 -25.00 -5.90 19.78
C LEU A 115 -25.74 -6.41 21.02
N ARG A 116 -26.66 -7.35 20.80
CA ARG A 116 -27.36 -8.13 21.83
C ARG A 116 -26.78 -9.55 21.89
N SER A 117 -27.06 -10.29 22.96
CA SER A 117 -26.79 -11.73 23.02
C SER A 117 -27.45 -12.51 21.87
N THR A 118 -28.60 -12.04 21.39
CA THR A 118 -29.36 -12.61 20.26
C THR A 118 -28.96 -12.06 18.89
N SER A 119 -28.03 -11.09 18.80
CA SER A 119 -27.59 -10.57 17.51
C SER A 119 -26.83 -11.65 16.74
N ARG A 120 -27.10 -11.79 15.44
CA ARG A 120 -26.25 -12.56 14.54
C ARG A 120 -25.13 -11.67 14.05
N ILE A 121 -23.90 -12.19 14.12
CA ILE A 121 -22.69 -11.48 13.74
C ILE A 121 -21.95 -12.27 12.65
N LEU A 122 -21.41 -11.54 11.67
CA LEU A 122 -20.58 -12.08 10.59
C LEU A 122 -19.15 -11.57 10.75
N ILE A 123 -18.31 -12.39 11.38
CA ILE A 123 -16.90 -12.04 11.62
C ILE A 123 -16.08 -12.38 10.38
N GLY A 124 -15.29 -11.41 9.89
CA GLY A 124 -14.36 -11.60 8.79
C GLY A 124 -14.60 -10.72 7.56
N THR A 125 -15.25 -9.57 7.73
CA THR A 125 -15.38 -8.58 6.64
C THR A 125 -14.10 -7.75 6.55
N GLU A 126 -13.50 -7.73 5.36
CA GLU A 126 -12.17 -7.16 5.13
C GLU A 126 -12.15 -5.63 5.19
N SER A 127 -11.05 -5.07 5.72
CA SER A 127 -10.85 -3.63 5.94
C SER A 127 -10.70 -2.82 4.64
N VAL A 128 -11.14 -1.57 4.68
CA VAL A 128 -11.04 -0.60 3.57
C VAL A 128 -9.58 -0.33 3.17
N GLY A 129 -9.23 -0.68 1.92
CA GLY A 129 -7.89 -0.50 1.35
C GLY A 129 -7.78 -1.03 -0.09
N LEU A 130 -6.55 -1.07 -0.64
CA LEU A 130 -6.26 -1.70 -1.94
C LEU A 130 -5.95 -3.19 -1.80
N THR A 131 -6.89 -4.03 -2.23
CA THR A 131 -6.84 -5.50 -2.16
C THR A 131 -6.66 -6.12 -3.55
N PRO A 132 -6.04 -7.32 -3.64
CA PRO A 132 -5.89 -8.02 -4.91
C PRO A 132 -7.21 -8.68 -5.36
N ASN A 133 -7.70 -8.33 -6.56
CA ASN A 133 -8.75 -9.09 -7.22
C ASN A 133 -8.16 -10.37 -7.82
N HIS A 134 -8.40 -11.50 -7.15
CA HIS A 134 -7.99 -12.83 -7.58
C HIS A 134 -8.85 -13.44 -8.70
N ALA A 135 -10.01 -12.86 -9.00
CA ALA A 135 -10.85 -13.30 -10.12
C ALA A 135 -10.38 -12.72 -11.47
N CYS A 136 -9.44 -11.76 -11.47
CA CYS A 136 -8.96 -11.12 -12.69
C CYS A 136 -8.17 -12.06 -13.60
N GLU A 137 -8.67 -12.26 -14.82
CA GLU A 137 -8.08 -13.11 -15.88
C GLU A 137 -7.26 -12.29 -16.90
N SER A 138 -6.95 -11.02 -16.60
CA SER A 138 -6.21 -10.11 -17.50
C SER A 138 -4.87 -10.68 -17.96
N GLN A 139 -4.71 -10.83 -19.28
CA GLN A 139 -3.51 -11.36 -19.89
C GLN A 139 -2.42 -10.29 -20.00
N ILE A 140 -1.31 -10.49 -19.30
CA ILE A 140 -0.15 -9.58 -19.35
C ILE A 140 0.38 -9.38 -20.77
N HIS A 141 0.28 -10.41 -21.62
CA HIS A 141 0.68 -10.33 -23.03
C HIS A 141 -0.15 -9.31 -23.83
N GLU A 142 -1.46 -9.22 -23.62
CA GLU A 142 -2.34 -8.24 -24.29
C GLU A 142 -1.99 -6.82 -23.85
N ILE A 143 -1.83 -6.61 -22.54
CA ILE A 143 -1.39 -5.33 -21.97
C ILE A 143 -0.01 -4.97 -22.57
N GLN A 144 0.93 -5.90 -22.60
CA GLN A 144 2.28 -5.68 -23.15
C GLN A 144 2.27 -5.18 -24.60
N GLN A 145 1.36 -5.70 -25.44
CA GLN A 145 1.21 -5.25 -26.82
C GLN A 145 0.68 -3.81 -26.91
N GLN A 146 -0.27 -3.43 -26.05
CA GLN A 146 -0.81 -2.07 -25.97
C GLN A 146 0.28 -1.07 -25.52
N ILE A 147 1.04 -1.42 -24.47
CA ILE A 147 2.05 -0.53 -23.87
C ILE A 147 3.39 -0.50 -24.63
N HIS A 148 3.55 -1.26 -25.72
CA HIS A 148 4.86 -1.51 -26.33
C HIS A 148 5.64 -0.23 -26.68
N HIS A 149 4.94 0.85 -27.02
CA HIS A 149 5.53 2.16 -27.34
C HIS A 149 5.93 2.99 -26.10
N GLU A 150 5.43 2.62 -24.92
CA GLU A 150 5.76 3.20 -23.61
C GLU A 150 6.83 2.39 -22.85
N LEU A 151 7.23 1.24 -23.40
CA LEU A 151 8.33 0.43 -22.87
C LEU A 151 9.68 1.01 -23.31
N GLN A 152 10.56 1.17 -22.33
CA GLN A 152 11.88 1.79 -22.48
C GLN A 152 12.93 0.91 -21.79
N PHE A 153 14.20 1.10 -22.14
CA PHE A 153 15.28 0.43 -21.44
C PHE A 153 15.53 1.16 -20.10
N SER A 154 15.61 0.43 -18.98
CA SER A 154 15.77 1.04 -17.66
C SER A 154 16.96 2.00 -17.62
N GLY A 155 16.71 3.26 -17.27
CA GLY A 155 17.73 4.32 -17.21
C GLY A 155 17.73 5.28 -18.40
N THR A 156 17.03 5.00 -19.50
CA THR A 156 16.82 6.00 -20.55
C THR A 156 15.80 7.04 -20.11
N CYS A 157 16.12 8.32 -20.27
CA CYS A 157 15.19 9.43 -20.13
C CYS A 157 15.44 10.46 -21.24
N ASN A 158 14.45 11.30 -21.53
CA ASN A 158 14.60 12.40 -22.48
C ASN A 158 15.65 13.41 -21.98
N GLU A 159 16.28 14.14 -22.90
CA GLU A 159 17.21 15.22 -22.57
C GLU A 159 16.56 16.23 -21.61
N TYR A 160 17.24 16.50 -20.49
CA TYR A 160 16.77 17.41 -19.45
C TYR A 160 17.91 18.31 -18.97
N ASN A 161 17.59 19.60 -18.79
CA ASN A 161 18.58 20.59 -18.38
C ASN A 161 18.88 20.46 -16.88
N THR A 162 20.08 19.97 -16.55
CA THR A 162 20.66 20.10 -15.21
C THR A 162 21.37 21.44 -15.04
N VAL A 163 21.77 21.75 -13.81
CA VAL A 163 21.91 23.11 -13.27
C VAL A 163 23.28 23.17 -12.54
N GLU A 164 24.24 24.04 -12.94
CA GLU A 164 25.72 23.78 -12.90
C GLU A 164 26.65 24.71 -12.04
N GLY A 165 26.69 26.06 -12.15
CA GLY A 165 27.50 26.99 -11.29
C GLY A 165 27.01 28.46 -11.13
N HIS A 166 27.01 29.13 -9.96
CA HIS A 166 26.97 30.62 -9.97
C HIS A 166 28.41 31.14 -9.95
N GLU A 167 28.82 31.84 -10.99
CA GLU A 167 30.21 32.32 -11.16
C GLU A 167 30.18 33.82 -11.47
N VAL A 168 30.89 34.61 -10.66
CA VAL A 168 30.97 36.07 -10.82
C VAL A 168 32.38 36.39 -11.30
N GLN A 169 32.51 36.81 -12.56
CA GLN A 169 33.78 37.29 -13.10
C GLN A 169 33.82 38.83 -13.10
N LEU A 170 34.86 39.36 -12.46
CA LEU A 170 35.27 40.76 -12.53
C LEU A 170 36.49 40.84 -13.45
N THR A 171 36.34 41.53 -14.58
CA THR A 171 37.45 41.73 -15.54
C THR A 171 37.81 43.21 -15.56
N GLY A 172 39.04 43.53 -15.10
CA GLY A 172 39.54 44.90 -15.03
C GLY A 172 40.20 45.36 -16.33
N GLY A 173 39.71 46.46 -16.88
CA GLY A 173 40.35 47.22 -17.95
C GLY A 173 40.17 48.72 -17.72
N GLN A 174 40.28 49.54 -18.76
CA GLN A 174 40.04 51.00 -18.68
C GLN A 174 38.60 51.36 -18.25
N TYR A 175 37.68 50.39 -18.29
CA TYR A 175 36.37 50.41 -17.67
C TYR A 175 36.15 49.11 -16.89
N VAL A 176 35.40 49.16 -15.78
CA VAL A 176 35.01 47.97 -15.01
C VAL A 176 33.75 47.38 -15.62
N ASN A 177 33.86 46.19 -16.22
CA ASN A 177 32.71 45.45 -16.72
C ASN A 177 32.31 44.35 -15.71
N LEU A 178 31.05 44.37 -15.26
CA LEU A 178 30.47 43.33 -14.40
C LEU A 178 29.70 42.32 -15.26
N THR A 179 30.25 41.13 -15.48
CA THR A 179 29.59 40.08 -16.26
C THR A 179 29.02 39.02 -15.32
N LEU A 180 27.69 38.98 -15.19
CA LEU A 180 26.97 37.94 -14.44
C LEU A 180 26.71 36.72 -15.33
N VAL A 181 27.54 35.68 -15.21
CA VAL A 181 27.34 34.40 -15.92
C VAL A 181 26.61 33.42 -15.01
N LYS A 182 25.35 33.13 -15.34
CA LYS A 182 24.51 32.19 -14.59
C LYS A 182 24.66 30.77 -15.13
N ARG A 183 25.43 29.93 -14.45
CA ARG A 183 25.61 28.50 -14.76
C ARG A 183 24.80 27.54 -13.85
N TYR A 184 24.22 27.95 -12.69
CA TYR A 184 23.16 27.32 -11.85
C TYR A 184 23.36 26.33 -10.62
N LYS A 185 24.53 25.79 -10.22
CA LYS A 185 24.81 24.49 -9.48
C LYS A 185 23.77 23.70 -8.67
N ARG A 186 23.82 22.36 -8.84
CA ARG A 186 23.26 21.33 -7.94
C ARG A 186 24.32 20.32 -7.45
N ASN A 187 24.70 20.42 -6.18
CA ASN A 187 25.32 19.28 -5.48
C ASN A 187 24.29 18.14 -5.42
N PRO A 188 24.62 16.89 -5.79
CA PRO A 188 23.68 15.79 -5.72
C PRO A 188 23.38 15.48 -4.24
N MET A 189 22.23 15.95 -3.78
CA MET A 189 21.67 15.56 -2.49
C MET A 189 21.53 14.04 -2.50
N ARG A 190 22.35 13.31 -1.73
CA ARG A 190 22.30 11.85 -1.67
C ARG A 190 20.90 11.45 -1.22
N THR A 191 20.12 10.86 -2.12
CA THR A 191 18.76 10.43 -1.82
C THR A 191 18.82 9.18 -0.95
N MET A 192 17.74 8.90 -0.23
CA MET A 192 17.54 7.62 0.45
C MET A 192 17.75 6.46 -0.54
N LYS A 193 17.33 6.63 -1.80
CA LYS A 193 17.50 5.62 -2.85
C LYS A 193 18.97 5.31 -3.16
N SER A 194 19.80 6.32 -3.43
CA SER A 194 21.22 6.07 -3.69
C SER A 194 21.96 5.60 -2.44
N ALA A 195 21.62 6.14 -1.26
CA ALA A 195 22.17 5.66 0.01
C ALA A 195 21.84 4.18 0.28
N LEU A 196 20.63 3.71 -0.04
CA LEU A 196 20.23 2.30 0.08
C LEU A 196 21.00 1.42 -0.91
N ILE A 197 21.17 1.86 -2.16
CA ILE A 197 21.92 1.10 -3.17
C ILE A 197 23.39 0.95 -2.75
N ASP A 198 24.03 2.04 -2.31
CA ASP A 198 25.41 2.02 -1.80
C ASP A 198 25.55 1.13 -0.56
N ALA A 199 24.59 1.19 0.38
CA ALA A 199 24.58 0.36 1.57
C ALA A 199 24.44 -1.13 1.22
N CYS A 200 23.58 -1.48 0.27
CA CYS A 200 23.44 -2.86 -0.21
C CYS A 200 24.68 -3.37 -0.96
N ARG A 201 25.40 -2.50 -1.68
CA ARG A 201 26.68 -2.82 -2.35
C ARG A 201 27.80 -3.15 -1.35
N ASN A 202 27.75 -2.61 -0.11
CA ASN A 202 28.74 -2.91 0.92
C ASN A 202 28.49 -4.32 1.53
N PRO A 203 29.47 -5.26 1.47
CA PRO A 203 29.32 -6.61 2.01
C PRO A 203 29.08 -6.65 3.54
N ASP A 204 29.54 -5.64 4.28
CA ASP A 204 29.47 -5.62 5.75
C ASP A 204 28.11 -5.11 6.29
N THR A 205 27.24 -4.58 5.42
CA THR A 205 25.95 -4.01 5.82
C THR A 205 24.88 -5.09 5.96
N ASP A 206 24.24 -5.21 7.12
CA ASP A 206 23.05 -6.06 7.26
C ASP A 206 21.92 -5.58 6.33
N LEU A 207 21.52 -6.46 5.40
CA LEU A 207 20.45 -6.17 4.43
C LEU A 207 19.06 -6.31 5.05
N TRP A 208 18.91 -7.04 6.15
CA TRP A 208 17.62 -7.42 6.70
C TRP A 208 16.71 -6.23 7.08
N PRO A 209 17.20 -5.19 7.78
CA PRO A 209 16.39 -3.99 8.06
C PRO A 209 16.03 -3.24 6.78
N LEU A 210 16.94 -3.22 5.80
CA LEU A 210 16.74 -2.51 4.52
C LEU A 210 15.63 -3.16 3.68
N LEU A 211 15.55 -4.50 3.69
CA LEU A 211 14.52 -5.27 2.98
C LEU A 211 13.10 -5.04 3.52
N LYS A 212 12.96 -4.68 4.81
CA LYS A 212 11.67 -4.37 5.46
C LYS A 212 11.12 -2.99 5.13
N LEU A 213 11.96 -2.07 4.62
CA LEU A 213 11.55 -0.71 4.31
C LEU A 213 10.45 -0.70 3.23
N ARG A 214 9.38 0.08 3.45
CA ARG A 214 8.28 0.31 2.52
C ARG A 214 8.63 1.31 1.41
N VAL A 215 9.81 1.15 0.82
CA VAL A 215 10.32 1.95 -0.30
C VAL A 215 9.94 1.36 -1.67
N GLY A 216 9.40 0.15 -1.70
CA GLY A 216 8.83 -0.47 -2.88
C GLY A 216 7.50 0.18 -3.29
N LEU A 217 7.22 0.18 -4.59
CA LEU A 217 5.93 0.59 -5.15
C LEU A 217 5.45 -0.51 -6.10
N GLU A 218 4.39 -1.21 -5.72
CA GLU A 218 3.69 -2.18 -6.58
C GLU A 218 2.64 -1.43 -7.39
N VAL A 219 2.76 -1.43 -8.72
CA VAL A 219 1.78 -0.88 -9.66
C VAL A 219 1.04 -2.02 -10.35
N SER A 220 -0.28 -1.99 -10.38
CA SER A 220 -1.08 -3.02 -11.06
C SER A 220 -1.08 -2.82 -12.58
N ALA A 221 -0.65 -3.82 -13.35
CA ALA A 221 -0.60 -3.76 -14.81
C ALA A 221 -1.97 -3.46 -15.46
N CYS A 222 -3.05 -3.99 -14.89
CA CYS A 222 -4.38 -3.93 -15.48
C CYS A 222 -5.25 -2.76 -14.99
N THR A 223 -5.02 -2.25 -13.76
CA THR A 223 -5.82 -1.14 -13.20
C THR A 223 -5.06 0.17 -13.06
N GLY A 224 -3.72 0.17 -13.08
CA GLY A 224 -2.88 1.33 -12.78
C GLY A 224 -2.93 1.80 -11.32
N ASN A 225 -3.69 1.12 -10.45
CA ASN A 225 -3.65 1.37 -9.00
C ASN A 225 -2.31 0.94 -8.43
N ALA A 226 -1.83 1.67 -7.43
CA ALA A 226 -0.51 1.45 -6.84
C ALA A 226 -0.56 1.41 -5.31
N ARG A 227 0.38 0.71 -4.69
CA ARG A 227 0.55 0.71 -3.23
C ARG A 227 2.02 0.62 -2.82
N ARG A 228 2.36 1.23 -1.68
CA ARG A 228 3.67 1.02 -1.04
C ARG A 228 3.79 -0.41 -0.53
N VAL A 229 4.87 -1.07 -0.90
CA VAL A 229 5.22 -2.45 -0.48
C VAL A 229 6.64 -2.48 0.07
N THR A 230 7.03 -3.58 0.74
CA THR A 230 8.41 -3.72 1.22
C THR A 230 9.40 -3.77 0.05
N LEU A 231 10.66 -3.40 0.29
CA LEU A 231 11.72 -3.56 -0.71
C LEU A 231 11.84 -5.04 -1.13
N TRP A 232 11.71 -5.96 -0.18
CA TRP A 232 11.62 -7.40 -0.46
C TRP A 232 10.49 -7.78 -1.43
N ASP A 233 9.27 -7.26 -1.23
CA ASP A 233 8.15 -7.50 -2.13
C ASP A 233 8.44 -6.95 -3.54
N ALA A 234 9.03 -5.76 -3.64
CA ALA A 234 9.39 -5.16 -4.92
C ALA A 234 10.45 -5.97 -5.68
N LEU A 235 11.48 -6.46 -4.97
CA LEU A 235 12.50 -7.36 -5.51
C LEU A 235 11.92 -8.72 -5.95
N ARG A 236 11.03 -9.32 -5.13
CA ARG A 236 10.33 -10.56 -5.51
C ARG A 236 9.48 -10.34 -6.76
N LEU A 237 8.76 -9.23 -6.84
CA LEU A 237 7.92 -8.88 -8.00
C LEU A 237 8.77 -8.65 -9.26
N SER A 238 9.92 -7.99 -9.16
CA SER A 238 10.80 -7.75 -10.32
C SER A 238 11.44 -9.05 -10.85
N GLN A 239 11.53 -10.08 -10.01
CA GLN A 239 12.03 -11.42 -10.36
C GLN A 239 10.93 -12.45 -10.67
N THR A 240 9.66 -12.03 -10.70
CA THR A 240 8.50 -12.89 -11.01
C THR A 240 8.00 -12.66 -12.43
N ARG A 241 8.16 -13.67 -13.32
CA ARG A 241 7.53 -13.68 -14.65
C ARG A 241 6.02 -13.96 -14.51
N ALA A 242 5.23 -13.52 -15.49
CA ALA A 242 3.77 -13.76 -15.55
C ALA A 242 3.38 -15.25 -15.72
N ILE A 243 4.35 -16.15 -15.91
CA ILE A 243 4.14 -17.60 -16.05
C ILE A 243 4.11 -18.26 -14.67
N ILE A 244 3.22 -17.79 -13.79
CA ILE A 244 2.79 -18.57 -12.62
C ILE A 244 1.41 -19.14 -12.94
N PRO A 245 1.24 -20.47 -13.04
CA PRO A 245 -0.07 -21.08 -13.24
C PRO A 245 -1.07 -20.64 -12.15
N PRO A 246 -2.35 -20.45 -12.49
CA PRO A 246 -3.37 -19.91 -11.56
C PRO A 246 -3.61 -20.75 -10.30
N GLU A 247 -3.02 -21.95 -10.22
CA GLU A 247 -3.04 -22.84 -9.06
C GLU A 247 -2.15 -22.35 -7.90
N ARG A 248 -1.01 -21.70 -8.16
CA ARG A 248 -0.16 -21.18 -7.06
C ARG A 248 -0.78 -19.92 -6.44
N SER A 249 -0.59 -19.73 -5.14
CA SER A 249 -1.04 -18.52 -4.46
C SER A 249 -0.26 -17.31 -5.00
N PRO A 250 -0.93 -16.20 -5.37
CA PRO A 250 -0.23 -14.95 -5.71
C PRO A 250 0.36 -14.27 -4.45
N HIS A 251 0.04 -14.77 -3.26
CA HIS A 251 0.70 -14.43 -2.01
C HIS A 251 1.79 -15.47 -1.70
N CYS A 252 3.00 -14.99 -1.40
CA CYS A 252 4.11 -15.84 -0.99
C CYS A 252 4.23 -15.74 0.52
N GLU A 253 4.02 -16.86 1.22
CA GLU A 253 4.00 -16.99 2.68
C GLU A 253 5.40 -17.05 3.30
N HIS A 254 6.47 -17.15 2.49
CA HIS A 254 7.83 -17.04 2.98
C HIS A 254 8.08 -15.68 3.62
N GLN A 255 8.85 -15.69 4.71
CA GLN A 255 9.29 -14.48 5.37
C GLN A 255 10.15 -13.62 4.42
N ILE A 256 10.33 -12.35 4.79
CA ILE A 256 11.36 -11.48 4.20
C ILE A 256 12.71 -12.22 4.25
N GLY A 257 13.60 -11.99 3.29
CA GLY A 257 14.96 -12.54 3.27
C GLY A 257 15.12 -14.08 3.22
N ASP A 258 14.04 -14.87 3.26
CA ASP A 258 14.15 -16.33 3.27
C ASP A 258 14.75 -16.86 1.96
N SER A 259 15.87 -17.57 2.08
CA SER A 259 16.54 -18.32 1.00
C SER A 259 15.59 -19.18 0.15
N LYS A 260 14.56 -19.77 0.78
CA LYS A 260 13.55 -20.61 0.10
C LYS A 260 12.62 -19.80 -0.77
N CYS A 261 12.33 -18.55 -0.43
CA CYS A 261 11.56 -17.64 -1.26
C CYS A 261 12.26 -17.38 -2.58
N ILE A 262 13.57 -17.13 -2.54
CA ILE A 262 14.37 -16.90 -3.76
C ILE A 262 14.31 -18.15 -4.65
N GLN A 263 14.56 -19.33 -4.08
CA GLN A 263 14.57 -20.59 -4.82
C GLN A 263 13.20 -20.98 -5.41
N SER A 264 12.09 -20.66 -4.73
CA SER A 264 10.75 -21.14 -5.12
C SER A 264 9.88 -20.10 -5.84
N CYS A 265 10.12 -18.79 -5.61
CA CYS A 265 9.29 -17.70 -6.12
C CYS A 265 10.01 -16.84 -7.18
N TRP A 266 11.34 -16.76 -7.20
CA TRP A 266 12.07 -15.86 -8.10
C TRP A 266 12.33 -16.51 -9.46
N THR A 267 11.27 -16.70 -10.25
CA THR A 267 11.29 -17.41 -11.55
C THR A 267 12.33 -16.89 -12.56
N ARG A 268 12.63 -15.58 -12.61
CA ARG A 268 13.72 -15.04 -13.48
C ARG A 268 15.11 -15.51 -13.06
N CYS A 269 15.29 -15.80 -11.78
CA CYS A 269 16.53 -16.33 -11.21
C CYS A 269 16.77 -17.80 -11.63
N GLY A 270 15.77 -18.49 -12.21
CA GLY A 270 15.93 -19.85 -12.72
C GLY A 270 16.35 -19.95 -14.19
N SER A 271 16.40 -18.86 -14.95
CA SER A 271 16.37 -18.92 -16.43
C SER A 271 17.59 -18.36 -17.17
N THR A 272 18.76 -18.26 -16.52
CA THR A 272 20.01 -17.89 -17.22
C THR A 272 21.16 -18.81 -16.79
N ASN A 273 21.98 -19.21 -17.78
CA ASN A 273 23.16 -20.08 -17.64
C ASN A 273 24.28 -19.53 -16.72
N CYS A 274 24.03 -18.42 -16.03
CA CYS A 274 24.92 -17.86 -15.01
C CYS A 274 24.70 -18.50 -13.63
N LEU A 275 23.50 -19.05 -13.36
CA LEU A 275 23.11 -19.48 -12.02
C LEU A 275 23.30 -20.97 -11.75
N ASP A 276 23.31 -21.83 -12.77
CA ASP A 276 23.82 -23.21 -12.62
C ASP A 276 25.28 -23.21 -12.14
N SER A 277 26.10 -22.27 -12.61
CA SER A 277 27.49 -22.11 -12.17
C SER A 277 27.64 -21.67 -10.71
N LEU A 278 26.63 -21.01 -10.13
CA LEU A 278 26.66 -20.47 -8.76
C LEU A 278 25.91 -21.36 -7.76
N PHE A 279 24.83 -22.02 -8.15
CA PHE A 279 24.05 -22.92 -7.29
C PHE A 279 24.55 -24.37 -7.27
N ASN A 280 25.29 -24.83 -8.28
CA ASN A 280 25.92 -26.17 -8.23
C ASN A 280 27.19 -26.21 -7.37
N VAL A 281 27.74 -25.07 -6.94
CA VAL A 281 28.91 -25.02 -6.05
C VAL A 281 28.47 -24.85 -4.59
N ALA A 282 28.26 -26.00 -3.95
CA ALA A 282 28.30 -26.22 -2.50
C ALA A 282 27.15 -25.69 -1.62
N LYS A 283 27.17 -26.23 -0.40
CA LYS A 283 26.27 -25.98 0.74
C LYS A 283 25.89 -24.51 0.89
N ARG A 284 24.59 -24.27 1.04
CA ARG A 284 23.97 -22.97 1.35
C ARG A 284 24.68 -22.28 2.53
N THR A 285 25.33 -21.16 2.25
CA THR A 285 25.62 -20.08 3.22
C THR A 285 24.92 -18.81 2.75
N ASP A 286 24.67 -17.87 3.66
CA ASP A 286 23.95 -16.63 3.36
C ASP A 286 24.68 -15.74 2.33
N ASP A 287 25.99 -15.93 2.17
CA ASP A 287 26.84 -15.21 1.21
C ASP A 287 26.38 -15.36 -0.25
N ALA A 288 25.80 -16.51 -0.62
CA ALA A 288 25.32 -16.75 -1.98
C ALA A 288 24.04 -15.96 -2.32
N ILE A 289 23.31 -15.49 -1.31
CA ILE A 289 22.03 -14.78 -1.46
C ILE A 289 22.25 -13.29 -1.71
N ARG A 290 23.26 -12.67 -1.07
CA ARG A 290 23.57 -11.24 -1.22
C ARG A 290 23.75 -10.81 -2.69
N PRO A 291 24.55 -11.49 -3.55
CA PRO A 291 24.69 -11.09 -4.95
C PRO A 291 23.37 -11.09 -5.72
N ILE A 292 22.48 -12.05 -5.44
CA ILE A 292 21.16 -12.14 -6.07
C ILE A 292 20.28 -10.95 -5.65
N LEU A 293 20.30 -10.57 -4.37
CA LEU A 293 19.59 -9.40 -3.86
C LEU A 293 20.13 -8.10 -4.44
N VAL A 294 21.45 -7.91 -4.45
CA VAL A 294 22.10 -6.71 -4.98
C VAL A 294 21.83 -6.56 -6.48
N ASN A 295 22.00 -7.62 -7.27
CA ASN A 295 21.70 -7.56 -8.71
C ASN A 295 20.21 -7.23 -8.97
N SER A 296 19.30 -7.76 -8.15
CA SER A 296 17.86 -7.46 -8.24
C SER A 296 17.51 -6.05 -7.79
N LEU A 297 18.31 -5.43 -6.92
CA LEU A 297 18.18 -4.04 -6.54
C LEU A 297 18.65 -3.11 -7.65
N LEU A 298 19.74 -3.48 -8.35
CA LEU A 298 20.30 -2.73 -9.47
C LEU A 298 19.35 -2.69 -10.67
N THR A 299 18.55 -3.73 -10.94
CA THR A 299 17.50 -3.64 -11.98
C THR A 299 16.41 -2.61 -11.65
N LEU A 300 16.26 -2.24 -10.37
CA LEU A 300 15.32 -1.22 -9.90
C LEU A 300 15.98 0.15 -9.64
N GLU A 301 17.29 0.31 -9.83
CA GLU A 301 18.05 1.55 -9.58
C GLU A 301 17.45 2.76 -10.31
N HIS A 302 17.03 2.59 -11.56
CA HIS A 302 16.48 3.65 -12.41
C HIS A 302 14.94 3.78 -12.39
N THR A 303 14.25 3.06 -11.50
CA THR A 303 12.78 3.18 -11.34
C THR A 303 12.39 4.38 -10.47
N GLY A 304 11.10 4.69 -10.35
CA GLY A 304 10.61 5.84 -9.58
C GLY A 304 10.34 7.05 -10.48
N ILE A 305 10.38 8.26 -9.91
CA ILE A 305 10.09 9.50 -10.65
C ILE A 305 11.32 9.96 -11.42
N ASP A 306 11.20 10.08 -12.74
CA ASP A 306 12.26 10.56 -13.61
C ASP A 306 12.37 12.11 -13.62
N PRO A 307 13.41 12.68 -14.24
CA PRO A 307 13.58 14.14 -14.32
C PRO A 307 12.48 14.88 -15.11
N ALA A 308 11.70 14.19 -15.94
CA ALA A 308 10.54 14.77 -16.63
C ALA A 308 9.29 14.79 -15.73
N GLY A 309 9.30 14.04 -14.62
CA GLY A 309 8.18 13.92 -13.68
C GLY A 309 7.22 12.77 -14.01
N ASP A 310 7.64 11.84 -14.86
CA ASP A 310 6.92 10.60 -15.17
C ASP A 310 7.40 9.46 -14.26
N LEU A 311 6.56 8.43 -14.08
CA LEU A 311 6.90 7.27 -13.25
C LEU A 311 7.49 6.15 -14.13
N GLN A 312 8.74 5.81 -13.90
CA GLN A 312 9.42 4.66 -14.50
C GLN A 312 9.24 3.44 -13.59
N ALA A 313 8.45 2.46 -14.00
CA ALA A 313 8.22 1.23 -13.24
C ALA A 313 8.86 0.03 -13.97
N CYS A 314 9.57 -0.85 -13.25
CA CYS A 314 10.15 -2.06 -13.87
C CYS A 314 9.04 -2.95 -14.46
N TRP A 315 9.23 -3.43 -15.69
CA TRP A 315 8.33 -4.34 -16.39
C TRP A 315 8.92 -5.77 -16.39
N PRO A 316 8.61 -6.62 -15.38
CA PRO A 316 9.30 -7.90 -15.16
C PRO A 316 8.91 -9.02 -16.14
N PHE A 317 8.11 -8.71 -17.16
CA PHE A 317 7.53 -9.70 -18.07
C PHE A 317 8.32 -9.88 -19.39
N LEU A 318 9.26 -8.98 -19.71
CA LEU A 318 10.16 -9.08 -20.88
C LEU A 318 11.62 -9.36 -20.49
N ASP A 319 12.29 -10.27 -21.20
CA ASP A 319 13.72 -10.52 -21.00
C ASP A 319 14.57 -9.23 -21.12
N GLY A 320 15.43 -9.01 -20.13
CA GLY A 320 16.22 -7.78 -19.96
C GLY A 320 15.67 -6.82 -18.88
N ASN A 321 16.24 -5.61 -18.86
CA ASN A 321 15.91 -4.53 -17.93
C ASN A 321 15.00 -3.51 -18.61
N TRP A 322 13.71 -3.83 -18.69
CA TRP A 322 12.69 -2.95 -19.24
C TRP A 322 11.99 -2.15 -18.14
N SER A 323 11.74 -0.87 -18.42
CA SER A 323 10.82 -0.03 -17.66
C SER A 323 9.60 0.32 -18.51
N HIS A 324 8.45 0.45 -17.85
CA HIS A 324 7.25 1.06 -18.38
C HIS A 324 7.22 2.52 -17.91
N ARG A 325 7.16 3.45 -18.87
CA ARG A 325 7.03 4.89 -18.60
C ARG A 325 5.56 5.27 -18.46
N ILE A 326 5.14 5.53 -17.23
CA ILE A 326 3.77 5.96 -16.90
C ILE A 326 3.74 7.49 -16.82
N VAL A 327 3.17 8.12 -17.84
CA VAL A 327 3.07 9.58 -17.93
C VAL A 327 2.10 10.13 -16.87
N SER A 328 2.45 11.25 -16.23
CA SER A 328 1.58 11.92 -15.25
C SER A 328 0.41 12.66 -15.93
N THR A 329 -0.69 11.96 -16.18
CA THR A 329 -1.96 12.51 -16.71
C THR A 329 -2.85 13.11 -15.62
N GLN A 330 -4.10 13.44 -15.96
CA GLN A 330 -5.09 13.87 -14.97
C GLN A 330 -5.64 12.73 -14.09
N PHE A 331 -5.45 11.48 -14.50
CA PHE A 331 -6.05 10.27 -13.94
C PHE A 331 -5.19 9.54 -12.91
N ASN A 332 -3.88 9.84 -12.91
CA ASN A 332 -2.86 9.29 -12.03
C ASN A 332 -2.05 10.40 -11.31
N LYS A 333 -2.68 11.54 -11.01
CA LYS A 333 -2.06 12.71 -10.34
C LYS A 333 -1.33 12.41 -9.03
N TRP A 334 -1.63 11.27 -8.40
CA TRP A 334 -0.94 10.72 -7.23
C TRP A 334 0.55 10.45 -7.49
N ILE A 335 0.97 10.26 -8.74
CA ILE A 335 2.38 10.05 -9.13
C ILE A 335 3.28 11.15 -8.53
N LYS A 336 2.83 12.41 -8.50
CA LYS A 336 3.61 13.54 -7.94
C LYS A 336 3.62 13.64 -6.41
N ILE A 337 2.98 12.69 -5.70
CA ILE A 337 3.15 12.50 -4.26
C ILE A 337 4.48 11.80 -4.00
N LEU A 338 4.84 10.85 -4.87
CA LEU A 338 6.11 10.16 -4.84
C LEU A 338 7.24 11.16 -5.11
N THR A 339 8.29 11.13 -4.31
CA THR A 339 9.52 11.88 -4.58
C THR A 339 10.67 11.18 -3.87
N ASP A 340 11.76 10.95 -4.59
CA ASP A 340 13.00 10.49 -3.97
C ASP A 340 13.70 11.67 -3.29
N THR A 341 13.80 11.60 -1.96
CA THR A 341 14.36 12.64 -1.11
C THR A 341 15.41 12.03 -0.17
N ARG A 342 15.89 12.76 0.83
CA ARG A 342 16.74 12.20 1.90
C ARG A 342 16.00 11.14 2.74
N ASP A 343 14.67 11.27 2.86
CA ASP A 343 13.86 10.51 3.83
C ASP A 343 12.83 9.58 3.14
N ALA A 344 12.77 9.58 1.80
CA ALA A 344 11.89 8.72 1.00
C ALA A 344 12.60 8.22 -0.27
N ALA A 345 12.27 7.00 -0.69
CA ALA A 345 12.78 6.35 -1.90
C ALA A 345 11.68 5.54 -2.60
N THR A 346 11.82 5.36 -3.91
CA THR A 346 10.83 4.67 -4.75
C THR A 346 11.50 3.64 -5.65
N PHE A 347 11.24 2.36 -5.36
CA PHE A 347 11.60 1.22 -6.21
C PHE A 347 10.32 0.68 -6.84
N ALA A 348 10.00 1.15 -8.05
CA ALA A 348 8.71 0.89 -8.69
C ALA A 348 8.76 -0.34 -9.60
N VAL A 349 7.76 -1.21 -9.47
CA VAL A 349 7.63 -2.44 -10.26
C VAL A 349 6.16 -2.68 -10.62
N VAL A 350 5.93 -3.08 -11.87
CA VAL A 350 4.61 -3.48 -12.35
C VAL A 350 4.36 -4.94 -11.99
N SER A 351 3.18 -5.25 -11.46
CA SER A 351 2.74 -6.60 -11.11
C SER A 351 1.49 -7.00 -11.89
N GLN A 352 1.32 -8.31 -12.09
CA GLN A 352 0.10 -8.91 -12.65
C GLN A 352 -1.07 -8.89 -11.65
N ARG A 353 -0.84 -8.53 -10.39
CA ARG A 353 -1.90 -8.49 -9.39
C ARG A 353 -2.85 -7.34 -9.72
N CYS A 354 -4.11 -7.65 -9.97
CA CYS A 354 -5.15 -6.64 -10.12
C CYS A 354 -5.43 -5.98 -8.77
N LEU A 355 -5.07 -4.70 -8.59
CA LEU A 355 -5.35 -3.97 -7.35
C LEU A 355 -6.66 -3.20 -7.49
N VAL A 356 -7.62 -3.49 -6.61
CA VAL A 356 -8.95 -2.86 -6.55
C VAL A 356 -9.18 -2.27 -5.16
N PHE A 357 -10.05 -1.25 -5.06
CA PHE A 357 -10.38 -0.61 -3.80
C PHE A 357 -11.58 -1.32 -3.17
N GLY A 358 -11.45 -1.76 -1.91
CA GLY A 358 -12.35 -2.74 -1.29
C GLY A 358 -13.83 -2.36 -1.16
N SER A 359 -14.22 -1.09 -1.37
CA SER A 359 -15.63 -0.70 -1.42
C SER A 359 -16.34 -1.10 -2.72
N ASP A 360 -15.60 -1.39 -3.82
CA ASP A 360 -16.21 -1.82 -5.08
C ASP A 360 -16.46 -3.34 -5.09
N ARG A 361 -17.58 -3.73 -4.48
CA ARG A 361 -18.07 -5.12 -4.46
C ARG A 361 -18.23 -5.71 -5.86
N THR A 362 -18.47 -4.88 -6.89
CA THR A 362 -18.60 -5.35 -8.27
C THR A 362 -17.24 -5.66 -8.89
N ALA A 363 -16.19 -4.88 -8.57
CA ALA A 363 -14.84 -5.11 -9.09
C ALA A 363 -14.25 -6.44 -8.64
N HIS A 364 -14.55 -6.90 -7.42
CA HIS A 364 -14.10 -8.20 -6.90
C HIS A 364 -14.70 -9.43 -7.60
N GLN A 365 -15.80 -9.28 -8.33
CA GLN A 365 -16.47 -10.37 -9.06
C GLN A 365 -16.19 -10.33 -10.58
N ARG A 366 -15.62 -9.22 -11.09
CA ARG A 366 -15.31 -9.05 -12.50
C ARG A 366 -14.06 -9.86 -12.87
N ARG A 367 -14.25 -10.87 -13.74
CA ARG A 367 -13.16 -11.63 -14.38
C ARG A 367 -12.30 -10.77 -15.31
N GLN A 368 -12.93 -9.81 -15.98
CA GLN A 368 -12.25 -8.81 -16.81
C GLN A 368 -12.27 -7.48 -16.06
N CYS A 369 -11.10 -6.85 -15.87
CA CYS A 369 -11.06 -5.46 -15.44
C CYS A 369 -11.94 -4.61 -16.39
N PRO A 370 -12.66 -3.58 -15.89
CA PRO A 370 -13.32 -2.62 -16.77
C PRO A 370 -12.29 -2.15 -17.81
N ARG A 371 -12.65 -2.32 -19.10
CA ARG A 371 -11.72 -2.59 -20.21
C ARG A 371 -10.36 -1.90 -20.08
N SER A 372 -9.33 -2.76 -20.01
CA SER A 372 -7.95 -2.56 -20.47
C SER A 372 -7.54 -1.12 -20.84
N TYR A 373 -6.64 -0.59 -20.02
CA TYR A 373 -5.52 0.24 -20.46
C TYR A 373 -5.80 1.64 -21.04
N MET A 374 -5.65 2.65 -20.17
CA MET A 374 -5.24 4.05 -20.44
C MET A 374 -6.09 4.96 -21.37
N ASP A 375 -6.86 4.45 -22.31
CA ASP A 375 -7.60 5.26 -23.31
C ASP A 375 -9.04 5.61 -22.90
N GLY A 376 -9.52 5.09 -21.76
CA GLY A 376 -10.80 5.51 -21.18
C GLY A 376 -10.67 6.86 -20.48
N PRO A 377 -11.36 7.94 -20.92
CA PRO A 377 -11.32 9.25 -20.26
C PRO A 377 -11.94 9.28 -18.84
N ASP A 378 -12.37 8.11 -18.33
CA ASP A 378 -13.01 7.92 -17.03
C ASP A 378 -12.22 6.98 -16.08
N GLN A 379 -11.10 6.38 -16.52
CA GLN A 379 -10.34 5.45 -15.66
C GLN A 379 -9.60 6.25 -14.57
N LYS A 380 -9.95 6.02 -13.30
CA LYS A 380 -9.38 6.72 -12.14
C LYS A 380 -8.47 5.77 -11.37
N THR A 381 -7.23 6.19 -11.14
CA THR A 381 -6.24 5.40 -10.39
C THR A 381 -5.95 6.03 -9.02
N CYS A 382 -5.49 5.21 -8.07
CA CYS A 382 -5.15 5.64 -6.72
C CYS A 382 -3.83 5.03 -6.20
N LEU A 383 -3.27 5.69 -5.19
CA LEU A 383 -2.09 5.25 -4.44
C LEU A 383 -2.45 4.98 -2.98
N SER A 384 -2.27 3.77 -2.46
CA SER A 384 -2.17 3.52 -1.01
C SER A 384 -0.73 3.76 -0.54
N SER A 385 -0.55 4.70 0.38
CA SER A 385 0.72 4.95 1.09
C SER A 385 0.45 5.31 2.54
N ARG A 386 1.43 5.13 3.43
CA ARG A 386 1.35 5.60 4.83
C ARG A 386 2.04 6.93 4.95
N VAL A 387 1.52 7.82 5.79
CA VAL A 387 2.14 9.14 6.04
C VAL A 387 2.25 9.43 7.53
N LEU A 388 3.23 10.26 7.88
CA LEU A 388 3.48 10.79 9.22
C LEU A 388 3.52 12.32 9.18
N PRO A 389 3.09 13.01 10.25
CA PRO A 389 3.24 14.45 10.36
C PRO A 389 4.72 14.86 10.25
N LEU A 390 4.99 15.97 9.56
CA LEU A 390 6.31 16.59 9.60
C LEU A 390 6.45 17.39 10.91
N PRO A 391 7.55 17.22 11.66
CA PRO A 391 7.83 18.09 12.80
C PRO A 391 7.95 19.52 12.30
N VAL A 392 7.06 20.41 12.75
CA VAL A 392 7.09 21.83 12.37
C VAL A 392 8.45 22.41 12.78
N PRO A 393 9.28 22.91 11.84
CA PRO A 393 10.52 23.55 12.22
C PRO A 393 10.20 24.79 13.05
N GLN A 394 10.70 24.85 14.28
CA GLN A 394 10.69 26.08 15.06
C GLN A 394 11.59 27.11 14.35
N ARG A 395 11.03 27.83 13.36
CA ARG A 395 11.61 29.09 12.90
C ARG A 395 11.56 30.03 14.09
N GLY A 396 12.72 30.28 14.69
CA GLY A 396 12.85 31.06 15.92
C GLY A 396 12.24 32.45 15.78
N LEU A 397 11.00 32.59 16.22
CA LEU A 397 10.56 33.78 16.92
C LEU A 397 11.15 33.69 18.32
N ASP A 398 11.90 34.72 18.72
CA ASP A 398 12.64 34.77 19.98
C ASP A 398 11.68 34.99 21.16
N LEU A 399 10.85 33.99 21.43
CA LEU A 399 9.78 33.98 22.44
C LEU A 399 10.31 33.79 23.88
N ARG A 400 11.55 34.21 24.16
CA ARG A 400 12.13 34.22 25.50
C ARG A 400 11.55 35.29 26.44
N GLN A 401 10.63 36.13 25.98
CA GLN A 401 10.02 37.21 26.78
C GLN A 401 8.58 36.99 27.25
N LEU A 402 7.90 35.90 26.83
CA LEU A 402 6.57 35.56 27.33
C LEU A 402 6.57 34.09 27.77
N GLY A 403 6.60 33.87 29.09
CA GLY A 403 6.74 32.56 29.73
C GLY A 403 5.51 31.65 29.61
N LEU A 404 5.07 31.37 28.38
CA LEU A 404 3.97 30.48 28.05
C LEU A 404 4.48 29.41 27.09
N THR A 405 4.90 28.28 27.66
CA THR A 405 5.17 27.04 26.92
C THR A 405 3.84 26.40 26.50
N ALA A 406 3.15 27.03 25.54
CA ALA A 406 2.09 26.35 24.80
C ALA A 406 2.74 25.34 23.85
N SER A 407 2.52 24.04 24.11
CA SER A 407 2.78 23.02 23.11
C SER A 407 1.95 23.33 21.87
N VAL A 408 2.58 23.29 20.69
CA VAL A 408 1.83 23.32 19.42
C VAL A 408 0.95 22.07 19.41
N PRO A 409 -0.36 22.18 19.13
CA PRO A 409 -1.23 21.01 19.08
C PRO A 409 -0.71 20.02 18.03
N GLU A 410 -0.51 18.77 18.44
CA GLU A 410 -0.14 17.68 17.55
C GLU A 410 -1.35 17.36 16.65
N CYS A 411 -1.44 18.00 15.48
CA CYS A 411 -2.51 17.71 14.53
C CYS A 411 -2.36 16.30 13.94
N ASN A 412 -3.19 15.37 14.40
CA ASN A 412 -3.31 14.03 13.85
C ASN A 412 -4.05 14.07 12.50
N LEU A 413 -3.48 13.46 11.44
CA LEU A 413 -4.15 13.39 10.14
C LEU A 413 -5.48 12.65 10.23
N GLY A 414 -5.57 11.65 11.12
CA GLY A 414 -6.75 10.84 11.39
C GLY A 414 -7.88 11.55 12.15
N GLU A 415 -7.73 12.85 12.42
CA GLU A 415 -8.77 13.70 13.03
C GLU A 415 -9.19 14.85 12.10
N LEU A 416 -8.63 14.93 10.90
CA LEU A 416 -9.01 15.95 9.94
C LEU A 416 -10.43 15.71 9.42
N PRO A 417 -11.30 16.74 9.46
CA PRO A 417 -12.67 16.62 8.94
C PRO A 417 -12.68 16.45 7.41
N PRO A 418 -13.80 15.99 6.83
CA PRO A 418 -14.02 16.05 5.39
C PRO A 418 -13.71 17.45 4.81
N ASP A 419 -13.17 17.47 3.60
CA ASP A 419 -12.65 18.63 2.88
C ASP A 419 -11.48 19.41 3.52
N ALA A 420 -10.95 18.95 4.67
CA ALA A 420 -9.67 19.43 5.18
C ALA A 420 -8.52 19.19 4.17
N MET A 421 -7.52 20.07 4.19
CA MET A 421 -6.39 20.01 3.27
C MET A 421 -5.07 19.75 4.01
N PHE A 422 -4.27 18.87 3.43
CA PHE A 422 -2.94 18.53 3.89
C PHE A 422 -1.99 18.34 2.71
N GLN A 423 -0.69 18.50 2.94
CA GLN A 423 0.34 18.32 1.91
C GLN A 423 1.11 17.02 2.14
N VAL A 424 1.33 16.25 1.07
CA VAL A 424 2.25 15.11 1.05
C VAL A 424 3.21 15.29 -0.13
N GLY A 425 4.51 15.36 0.14
CA GLY A 425 5.51 15.67 -0.87
C GLY A 425 5.22 17.02 -1.55
N GLN A 426 5.08 17.02 -2.89
CA GLN A 426 4.76 18.21 -3.68
C GLN A 426 3.26 18.40 -3.95
N ARG A 427 2.37 17.61 -3.32
CA ARG A 427 0.93 17.60 -3.61
C ARG A 427 0.08 17.96 -2.41
N TYR A 428 -0.92 18.80 -2.67
CA TYR A 428 -2.02 19.07 -1.77
C TYR A 428 -3.14 18.05 -2.00
N LEU A 429 -3.51 17.37 -0.92
CA LEU A 429 -4.58 16.40 -0.85
C LEU A 429 -5.74 17.01 -0.06
N THR A 430 -6.96 16.80 -0.55
CA THR A 430 -8.20 17.15 0.17
C THR A 430 -8.81 15.86 0.71
N VAL A 431 -8.99 15.77 2.03
CA VAL A 431 -9.71 14.67 2.69
C VAL A 431 -11.10 14.57 2.09
N LYS A 432 -11.51 13.37 1.64
CA LYS A 432 -12.89 13.14 1.17
C LYS A 432 -13.68 12.23 2.10
N ARG A 433 -13.05 11.18 2.62
CA ARG A 433 -13.62 10.35 3.68
C ARG A 433 -12.50 9.78 4.53
N THR A 434 -12.75 9.67 5.82
CA THR A 434 -11.91 8.93 6.77
C THR A 434 -12.63 7.62 7.09
N TYR A 435 -11.89 6.52 7.16
CA TYR A 435 -12.36 5.17 7.45
C TYR A 435 -11.58 4.61 8.66
N GLY A 436 -12.26 3.84 9.51
CA GLY A 436 -11.67 3.26 10.71
C GLY A 436 -11.48 4.24 11.89
N GLY A 437 -11.01 3.70 13.01
CA GLY A 437 -10.73 4.43 14.27
C GLY A 437 -9.66 3.69 15.09
N GLY A 438 -9.06 4.35 16.08
CA GLY A 438 -7.84 3.84 16.73
C GLY A 438 -6.63 3.81 15.77
N TYR A 439 -5.70 2.88 15.98
CA TYR A 439 -4.38 2.85 15.33
C TYR A 439 -4.37 2.60 13.80
N HIS A 440 -5.49 2.24 13.18
CA HIS A 440 -5.59 1.96 11.74
C HIS A 440 -6.69 2.79 11.08
N LYS A 441 -6.45 4.11 11.01
CA LYS A 441 -7.25 5.04 10.20
C LYS A 441 -6.75 5.04 8.75
N THR A 442 -7.69 4.89 7.81
CA THR A 442 -7.46 4.98 6.36
C THR A 442 -8.19 6.20 5.80
N ILE A 443 -7.48 7.11 5.14
CA ILE A 443 -8.04 8.35 4.60
C ILE A 443 -8.08 8.28 3.08
N VAL A 444 -9.27 8.37 2.50
CA VAL A 444 -9.43 8.61 1.07
C VAL A 444 -9.33 10.11 0.82
N ALA A 445 -8.33 10.52 0.06
CA ALA A 445 -8.06 11.92 -0.25
C ALA A 445 -7.84 12.14 -1.74
N VAL A 446 -8.16 13.33 -2.25
CA VAL A 446 -8.11 13.67 -3.68
C VAL A 446 -6.99 14.65 -3.99
N ALA A 447 -6.15 14.32 -4.97
CA ALA A 447 -5.05 15.18 -5.41
C ALA A 447 -5.53 16.35 -6.29
N ARG A 448 -5.34 17.59 -5.81
CA ARG A 448 -5.71 18.81 -6.56
C ARG A 448 -4.65 19.19 -7.61
N SER A 449 -5.11 19.77 -8.72
CA SER A 449 -4.25 20.11 -9.87
C SER A 449 -3.60 21.50 -9.84
N SER A 450 -4.19 22.47 -9.15
CA SER A 450 -3.73 23.86 -9.14
C SER A 450 -3.67 24.44 -7.73
N LEU A 451 -2.61 25.21 -7.48
CA LEU A 451 -2.53 26.15 -6.37
C LEU A 451 -3.45 27.34 -6.67
N VAL A 452 -4.45 27.59 -5.83
CA VAL A 452 -5.01 28.93 -5.73
C VAL A 452 -4.02 29.73 -4.89
N MET A 453 -3.23 30.60 -5.53
CA MET A 453 -2.20 31.44 -4.89
C MET A 453 -2.82 32.54 -4.02
N GLY A 454 -3.51 32.14 -2.95
CA GLY A 454 -4.23 33.02 -2.03
C GLY A 454 -3.94 32.67 -0.56
N SER A 455 -2.72 32.93 -0.10
CA SER A 455 -2.38 33.06 1.33
C SER A 455 -2.83 31.92 2.29
N TRP A 456 -2.56 30.66 1.97
CA TRP A 456 -2.88 29.51 2.84
C TRP A 456 -1.79 29.28 3.92
N LYS A 457 -1.65 30.21 4.87
CA LYS A 457 -0.87 29.97 6.10
C LYS A 457 -1.58 28.91 6.95
N GLY A 458 -0.90 27.80 7.24
CA GLY A 458 -1.42 26.76 8.16
C GLY A 458 -1.82 25.43 7.52
N THR A 459 -1.50 25.17 6.25
CA THR A 459 -1.66 23.81 5.69
C THR A 459 -0.71 22.85 6.41
N LEU A 460 -1.22 21.72 6.89
CA LEU A 460 -0.41 20.71 7.56
C LEU A 460 0.44 19.92 6.56
N GLU A 461 1.73 19.79 6.84
CA GLU A 461 2.67 19.04 6.01
C GLU A 461 2.91 17.63 6.58
N PHE A 462 2.91 16.63 5.70
CA PHE A 462 3.13 15.22 6.00
C PHE A 462 4.17 14.64 5.04
N ARG A 463 4.87 13.59 5.50
CA ARG A 463 5.83 12.82 4.70
C ARG A 463 5.41 11.36 4.62
N GLU A 464 5.79 10.66 3.55
CA GLU A 464 5.57 9.22 3.46
C GLU A 464 6.35 8.47 4.56
N GLN A 465 5.69 7.53 5.25
CA GLN A 465 6.33 6.59 6.18
C GLN A 465 6.91 5.41 5.39
N THR A 466 8.12 5.59 4.88
CA THR A 466 8.88 4.55 4.17
C THR A 466 9.58 3.56 5.11
N ASN A 467 9.85 3.95 6.37
CA ASN A 467 10.42 3.06 7.38
C ASN A 467 9.40 2.83 8.53
N PRO A 468 8.91 1.59 8.74
CA PRO A 468 7.97 1.28 9.81
C PRO A 468 8.57 1.36 11.22
N GLU A 469 9.90 1.37 11.36
CA GLU A 469 10.59 1.43 12.64
C GLU A 469 10.79 2.89 13.15
N ILE A 470 10.56 3.90 12.30
CA ILE A 470 10.60 5.31 12.71
C ILE A 470 9.39 5.63 13.59
N LYS A 471 9.67 5.92 14.86
CA LYS A 471 8.70 6.45 15.84
C LYS A 471 8.66 7.98 15.72
N GLY A 472 7.47 8.57 15.60
CA GLY A 472 7.31 10.01 15.47
C GLY A 472 5.90 10.41 15.01
N GLY A 473 4.92 10.21 15.89
CA GLY A 473 3.49 10.29 15.57
C GLY A 473 2.91 8.93 15.12
N GLU A 474 1.59 8.84 15.10
CA GLU A 474 0.88 7.66 14.59
C GLU A 474 0.80 7.71 13.05
N PRO A 475 1.22 6.64 12.34
CA PRO A 475 1.16 6.61 10.89
C PRO A 475 -0.25 6.33 10.39
N VAL A 476 -0.73 7.19 9.50
CA VAL A 476 -2.07 7.09 8.92
C VAL A 476 -1.98 6.55 7.50
N GLU A 477 -2.83 5.61 7.12
CA GLU A 477 -2.92 5.13 5.74
C GLU A 477 -3.71 6.14 4.90
N VAL A 478 -3.19 6.49 3.73
CA VAL A 478 -3.80 7.45 2.81
C VAL A 478 -3.93 6.78 1.45
N VAL A 479 -5.18 6.70 0.97
CA VAL A 479 -5.51 6.32 -0.39
C VAL A 479 -5.74 7.60 -1.20
N ALA A 480 -4.71 8.01 -1.92
CA ALA A 480 -4.71 9.23 -2.71
C ALA A 480 -5.23 8.97 -4.13
N CYS A 481 -6.40 9.49 -4.44
CA CYS A 481 -7.08 9.32 -5.72
C CYS A 481 -6.95 10.55 -6.63
N SER A 482 -7.16 10.37 -7.93
CA SER A 482 -7.32 11.47 -8.88
C SER A 482 -8.66 12.22 -8.71
N LYS A 483 -8.75 13.41 -9.32
CA LYS A 483 -9.93 14.28 -9.21
C LYS A 483 -11.17 13.56 -9.77
N ASN A 484 -12.30 13.68 -9.06
CA ASN A 484 -13.58 13.01 -9.33
C ASN A 484 -13.62 11.51 -8.99
N PHE A 485 -12.72 10.99 -8.15
CA PHE A 485 -12.92 9.70 -7.48
C PHE A 485 -13.96 9.85 -6.35
N GLU A 486 -15.22 9.86 -6.74
CA GLU A 486 -16.28 9.30 -5.91
C GLU A 486 -16.16 7.77 -6.04
N PRO A 487 -16.00 7.01 -4.94
CA PRO A 487 -16.25 5.58 -5.02
C PRO A 487 -17.69 5.38 -5.48
N TYR A 488 -17.93 4.45 -6.41
CA TYR A 488 -19.27 4.16 -6.95
C TYR A 488 -20.19 3.60 -5.85
N LEU A 489 -20.76 4.49 -5.05
CA LEU A 489 -22.02 4.31 -4.36
C LEU A 489 -23.07 4.92 -5.29
N GLN A 490 -23.62 4.11 -6.19
CA GLN A 490 -24.87 4.51 -6.81
C GLN A 490 -25.88 4.69 -5.69
N HIS A 491 -26.51 5.86 -5.63
CA HIS A 491 -27.85 5.94 -5.05
C HIS A 491 -28.69 4.89 -5.78
N ILE A 492 -29.04 3.83 -5.07
CA ILE A 492 -30.15 3.00 -5.47
C ILE A 492 -31.37 3.87 -5.17
N GLU A 493 -31.90 4.52 -6.20
CA GLU A 493 -33.24 5.09 -6.13
C GLU A 493 -34.19 3.92 -5.85
N GLU A 494 -34.98 4.06 -4.79
CA GLU A 494 -35.99 3.07 -4.42
C GLU A 494 -37.00 2.93 -5.57
N PRO A 495 -37.29 1.71 -6.05
CA PRO A 495 -38.48 1.49 -6.86
C PRO A 495 -39.72 1.51 -5.96
N ASP A 496 -40.69 2.38 -6.28
CA ASP A 496 -42.03 2.45 -5.67
C ASP A 496 -42.80 1.11 -5.72
#